data_AF-A0A8H4ESE4-F1
#
_entry.id   AF-A0A8H4ESE4-F1
#
_cell.length_a   1.000
_cell.length_b   1.000
_cell.length_c   1.000
_cell.angle_alpha   90.00
_cell.angle_beta   90.00
_cell.angle_gamma   90.00
#
_symmetry.space_group_name_H-M   'P 1'
#
loop_
_entity.id
_entity.type
_entity.pdbx_description
1 polymer ?
#
loop_
_entity_poly.entity_id
_entity_poly.type
_entity_poly.pdbx_seq_one_letter_code
_entity_poly.pdbx_strand_id
1 'polypeptide(L)'
;MTFKGKPFDKPFVKMINEKGVLNHDSVLKILSDLPGHFVVGVCGPQGVGKSTVISALCQDPQNTFPTQSIETLNLASHETTGIDVHITPERIILLDTQPVFSLSVLEHAMRNDYIPDHISPELWLELQSLQTVIFLLSVCNVVITVTESIDYTMWNFLKKAEMLKYHIPEFPTIPSLASVDPGIEYYPDIVLVCNKTSPADFTSTKHTSICDLLNNMFQDSNLKIFGTVSMTKSLAMYKYPDNKRLPNVFLLPYENQPLRPKGEYIGFTYLNAPDTFNVLAESMRNQIFQLPKKAGKKGQVSEKEWFRSSMRIWDIIRKSEFITEYGKLAAKLREM
;
A
#
# COMPACT_ATOMS: atom_id res chain seq x y z
N MET A 1 -28.46 -30.65 -0.17
CA MET A 1 -27.97 -29.95 -1.38
C MET A 1 -27.01 -28.86 -0.93
N THR A 2 -25.71 -29.15 -0.97
CA THR A 2 -24.64 -28.20 -0.67
C THR A 2 -24.48 -27.27 -1.87
N PHE A 3 -24.81 -25.99 -1.70
CA PHE A 3 -24.51 -24.94 -2.66
C PHE A 3 -22.98 -24.78 -2.74
N LYS A 4 -22.33 -25.50 -3.65
CA LYS A 4 -20.99 -25.16 -4.11
C LYS A 4 -21.15 -23.99 -5.07
N GLY A 5 -20.92 -22.77 -4.57
CA GLY A 5 -20.67 -21.63 -5.43
C GLY A 5 -19.52 -21.96 -6.38
N LYS A 6 -19.65 -21.60 -7.66
CA LYS A 6 -18.55 -21.75 -8.62
C LYS A 6 -17.30 -21.07 -8.05
N PRO A 7 -16.13 -21.73 -8.06
CA PRO A 7 -14.88 -21.06 -7.71
C PRO A 7 -14.70 -19.87 -8.66
N PHE A 8 -14.21 -18.75 -8.13
CA PHE A 8 -13.81 -17.64 -8.98
C PHE A 8 -12.65 -18.12 -9.86
N ASP A 9 -12.75 -17.92 -11.19
CA ASP A 9 -11.71 -18.31 -12.17
C ASP A 9 -10.38 -17.54 -11.98
N LYS A 10 -10.37 -16.52 -11.11
CA LYS A 10 -9.18 -15.73 -10.76
C LYS A 10 -9.12 -15.59 -9.23
N PRO A 11 -7.91 -15.61 -8.63
CA PRO A 11 -7.77 -15.50 -7.19
C PRO A 11 -8.10 -14.10 -6.65
N PHE A 12 -8.13 -13.09 -7.50
CA PHE A 12 -8.48 -11.71 -7.16
C PHE A 12 -9.65 -11.21 -8.00
N VAL A 13 -10.28 -10.13 -7.54
CA VAL A 13 -11.38 -9.44 -8.22
C VAL A 13 -11.00 -7.98 -8.46
N LYS A 14 -11.33 -7.44 -9.64
CA LYS A 14 -11.17 -6.01 -9.92
C LYS A 14 -12.09 -5.21 -9.00
N MET A 15 -11.56 -4.38 -8.11
CA MET A 15 -12.36 -3.50 -7.27
C MET A 15 -12.62 -2.17 -7.98
N ILE A 16 -11.55 -1.54 -8.49
CA ILE A 16 -11.60 -0.30 -9.25
C ILE A 16 -10.87 -0.56 -10.57
N ASN A 17 -11.50 -0.23 -11.70
CA ASN A 17 -10.85 -0.36 -13.01
C ASN A 17 -10.00 0.87 -13.36
N GLU A 18 -9.35 0.83 -14.51
CA GLU A 18 -8.49 1.88 -15.06
C GLU A 18 -9.18 3.24 -15.28
N LYS A 19 -10.53 3.26 -15.31
CA LYS A 19 -11.35 4.47 -15.42
C LYS A 19 -11.81 5.01 -14.06
N GLY A 20 -11.36 4.39 -12.97
CA GLY A 20 -11.79 4.73 -11.62
C GLY A 20 -13.24 4.32 -11.33
N VAL A 21 -13.78 3.32 -12.05
CA VAL A 21 -15.15 2.80 -11.86
C VAL A 21 -15.09 1.57 -10.95
N LEU A 22 -15.95 1.57 -9.93
CA LEU A 22 -16.06 0.49 -8.95
C LEU A 22 -16.86 -0.70 -9.50
N ASN A 23 -16.37 -1.92 -9.27
CA ASN A 23 -17.09 -3.15 -9.54
C ASN A 23 -17.82 -3.63 -8.29
N HIS A 24 -19.06 -3.17 -8.12
CA HIS A 24 -19.87 -3.49 -6.95
C HIS A 24 -20.21 -4.98 -6.83
N ASP A 25 -20.73 -5.57 -7.91
CA ASP A 25 -21.38 -6.88 -7.84
C ASP A 25 -20.38 -8.02 -7.65
N SER A 26 -19.21 -7.94 -8.29
CA SER A 26 -18.19 -8.98 -8.14
C SER A 26 -17.52 -8.94 -6.76
N VAL A 27 -17.26 -7.74 -6.23
CA VAL A 27 -16.62 -7.59 -4.93
C VAL A 27 -17.58 -8.02 -3.80
N LEU A 28 -18.86 -7.64 -3.84
CA LEU A 28 -19.80 -8.07 -2.81
C LEU A 28 -19.98 -9.59 -2.70
N LYS A 29 -19.73 -10.34 -3.78
CA LYS A 29 -19.84 -11.82 -3.78
C LYS A 29 -18.73 -12.51 -3.00
N ILE A 30 -17.55 -11.90 -2.85
CA ILE A 30 -16.41 -12.47 -2.12
C ILE A 30 -16.36 -12.03 -0.64
N LEU A 31 -17.10 -10.97 -0.30
CA LEU A 31 -17.14 -10.39 1.05
C LEU A 31 -18.17 -11.06 1.95
N SER A 32 -17.90 -11.07 3.25
CA SER A 32 -18.79 -11.63 4.27
C SER A 32 -19.56 -10.54 5.03
N ASP A 33 -20.71 -10.93 5.59
CA ASP A 33 -21.45 -10.11 6.54
C ASP A 33 -20.92 -10.27 7.99
N LEU A 34 -19.82 -11.03 8.18
CA LEU A 34 -19.25 -11.23 9.50
C LEU A 34 -18.57 -9.94 9.99
N PRO A 35 -18.77 -9.57 11.27
CA PRO A 35 -18.14 -8.40 11.85
C PRO A 35 -16.61 -8.58 11.96
N GLY A 36 -15.88 -7.47 11.86
CA GLY A 36 -14.44 -7.44 12.10
C GLY A 36 -13.61 -7.59 10.83
N HIS A 37 -13.88 -6.73 9.84
CA HIS A 37 -13.01 -6.55 8.68
C HIS A 37 -11.59 -6.14 9.10
N PHE A 38 -10.62 -6.50 8.28
CA PHE A 38 -9.23 -6.04 8.40
C PHE A 38 -8.66 -5.90 7.00
N VAL A 39 -8.18 -4.71 6.65
CA VAL A 39 -7.82 -4.33 5.28
C VAL A 39 -6.36 -3.89 5.24
N VAL A 40 -5.59 -4.49 4.35
CA VAL A 40 -4.20 -4.15 4.06
C VAL A 40 -4.11 -3.71 2.61
N GLY A 41 -3.72 -2.46 2.37
CA GLY A 41 -3.44 -1.96 1.03
C GLY A 41 -1.94 -1.86 0.77
N VAL A 42 -1.53 -1.92 -0.49
CA VAL A 42 -0.14 -1.65 -0.90
C VAL A 42 -0.09 -0.51 -1.91
N CYS A 43 0.92 0.35 -1.81
CA CYS A 43 1.22 1.39 -2.79
C CYS A 43 2.74 1.53 -3.00
N GLY A 44 3.13 2.24 -4.05
CA GLY A 44 4.54 2.45 -4.40
C GLY A 44 4.76 2.59 -5.92
N PRO A 45 5.98 2.99 -6.33
CA PRO A 45 6.31 3.20 -7.74
C PRO A 45 6.19 1.95 -8.63
N GLN A 46 6.43 2.11 -9.93
CA GLN A 46 6.50 0.98 -10.87
C GLN A 46 7.73 0.12 -10.60
N GLY A 47 7.61 -1.20 -10.79
CA GLY A 47 8.73 -2.13 -10.71
C GLY A 47 9.18 -2.52 -9.30
N VAL A 48 8.78 -1.82 -8.24
CA VAL A 48 9.26 -2.06 -6.86
C VAL A 48 8.81 -3.39 -6.22
N GLY A 49 7.94 -4.15 -6.88
CA GLY A 49 7.46 -5.46 -6.40
C GLY A 49 6.28 -5.41 -5.42
N LYS A 50 5.37 -4.43 -5.55
CA LYS A 50 4.15 -4.29 -4.72
C LYS A 50 3.34 -5.58 -4.62
N SER A 51 2.94 -6.13 -5.77
CA SER A 51 2.13 -7.33 -5.89
C SER A 51 2.84 -8.54 -5.29
N THR A 52 4.17 -8.64 -5.43
CA THR A 52 4.99 -9.66 -4.76
C THR A 52 4.96 -9.51 -3.24
N VAL A 53 5.19 -8.30 -2.72
CA VAL A 53 5.23 -8.03 -1.28
C VAL A 53 3.87 -8.28 -0.61
N ILE A 54 2.76 -7.81 -1.20
CA ILE A 54 1.43 -8.04 -0.62
C ILE A 54 1.00 -9.51 -0.78
N SER A 55 1.37 -10.18 -1.88
CA SER A 55 1.11 -11.61 -2.06
C SER A 55 1.89 -12.47 -1.07
N ALA A 56 3.07 -12.05 -0.65
CA ALA A 56 3.86 -12.72 0.38
C ALA A 56 3.18 -12.73 1.78
N LEU A 57 2.11 -11.95 1.97
CA LEU A 57 1.24 -12.05 3.15
C LEU A 57 0.30 -13.26 3.10
N CYS A 58 0.22 -13.96 1.96
CA CYS A 58 -0.63 -15.14 1.78
C CYS A 58 0.18 -16.43 1.91
N GLN A 59 -0.50 -17.53 2.24
CA GLN A 59 0.11 -18.86 2.28
C GLN A 59 0.50 -19.36 0.88
N ASP A 60 -0.22 -18.89 -0.15
CA ASP A 60 0.06 -19.19 -1.56
C ASP A 60 0.25 -17.89 -2.36
N PRO A 61 1.44 -17.27 -2.29
CA PRO A 61 1.71 -15.99 -2.96
C PRO A 61 1.54 -16.05 -4.48
N GLN A 62 1.84 -17.19 -5.11
CA GLN A 62 1.81 -17.35 -6.57
C GLN A 62 0.39 -17.26 -7.13
N ASN A 63 -0.61 -17.64 -6.32
CA ASN A 63 -2.01 -17.60 -6.69
C ASN A 63 -2.77 -16.47 -5.97
N THR A 64 -2.13 -15.32 -5.71
CA THR A 64 -2.79 -14.17 -5.06
C THR A 64 -3.00 -13.01 -6.03
N PHE A 65 -1.93 -12.30 -6.39
CA PHE A 65 -1.93 -11.24 -7.41
C PHE A 65 -0.94 -11.58 -8.52
N PRO A 66 -1.22 -11.19 -9.78
CA PRO A 66 -0.27 -11.37 -10.87
C PRO A 66 0.99 -10.55 -10.60
N THR A 67 2.15 -11.14 -10.85
CA THR A 67 3.46 -10.48 -10.75
C THR A 67 4.07 -10.32 -12.13
N GLN A 68 4.90 -9.28 -12.28
CA GLN A 68 5.47 -8.86 -13.56
C GLN A 68 5.99 -10.04 -14.40
N SER A 69 5.31 -10.31 -15.51
CA SER A 69 5.71 -11.27 -16.53
C SER A 69 6.96 -10.77 -17.28
N ILE A 70 7.68 -11.70 -17.91
CA ILE A 70 8.85 -11.39 -18.74
C ILE A 70 8.47 -10.43 -19.88
N GLU A 71 7.28 -10.58 -20.46
CA GLU A 71 6.77 -9.69 -21.51
C GLU A 71 6.53 -8.28 -20.98
N THR A 72 5.88 -8.17 -19.82
CA THR A 72 5.63 -6.88 -19.14
C THR A 72 6.94 -6.17 -18.80
N LEU A 73 7.95 -6.91 -18.32
CA LEU A 73 9.27 -6.38 -18.02
C LEU A 73 9.96 -5.84 -19.28
N ASN A 74 9.95 -6.61 -20.37
CA ASN A 74 10.57 -6.22 -21.63
C ASN A 74 9.91 -4.99 -22.25
N LEU A 75 8.61 -4.81 -22.04
CA LEU A 75 7.83 -3.66 -22.51
C LEU A 75 7.81 -2.49 -21.53
N ALA A 76 8.48 -2.61 -20.37
CA ALA A 76 8.40 -1.65 -19.27
C ALA A 76 6.95 -1.26 -18.91
N SER A 77 6.01 -2.20 -19.04
CA SER A 77 4.59 -1.97 -18.80
C SER A 77 4.21 -2.25 -17.33
N HIS A 78 2.96 -1.96 -16.99
CA HIS A 78 2.36 -2.31 -15.70
C HIS A 78 1.41 -3.48 -15.89
N GLU A 79 1.14 -4.20 -14.79
CA GLU A 79 0.16 -5.29 -14.79
C GLU A 79 -1.10 -4.92 -14.03
N THR A 80 -0.92 -4.31 -12.86
CA THR A 80 -2.03 -3.82 -12.05
C THR A 80 -2.49 -2.46 -12.59
N THR A 81 -3.71 -2.38 -13.10
CA THR A 81 -4.39 -1.13 -13.47
C THR A 81 -5.57 -0.90 -12.51
N GLY A 82 -5.77 0.28 -11.95
CA GLY A 82 -6.78 0.49 -10.90
C GLY A 82 -6.43 -0.20 -9.57
N ILE A 83 -7.40 -0.86 -8.94
CA ILE A 83 -7.26 -1.55 -7.65
C ILE A 83 -7.87 -2.95 -7.72
N ASP A 84 -7.09 -3.97 -7.37
CA ASP A 84 -7.48 -5.36 -7.28
C ASP A 84 -7.67 -5.77 -5.81
N VAL A 85 -8.66 -6.64 -5.54
CA VAL A 85 -8.96 -7.14 -4.19
C VAL A 85 -8.83 -8.66 -4.11
N HIS A 86 -8.18 -9.13 -3.05
CA HIS A 86 -8.09 -10.54 -2.68
C HIS A 86 -8.50 -10.74 -1.22
N ILE A 87 -9.08 -11.90 -0.90
CA ILE A 87 -9.49 -12.24 0.47
C ILE A 87 -8.74 -13.48 0.91
N THR A 88 -7.92 -13.36 1.97
CA THR A 88 -7.16 -14.50 2.49
C THR A 88 -8.07 -15.51 3.22
N PRO A 89 -7.60 -16.75 3.47
CA PRO A 89 -8.32 -17.70 4.32
C PRO A 89 -8.64 -17.16 5.72
N GLU A 90 -7.78 -16.30 6.27
CA GLU A 90 -7.99 -15.61 7.56
C GLU A 90 -8.97 -14.42 7.48
N ARG A 91 -9.65 -14.23 6.34
CA ARG A 91 -10.60 -13.14 6.06
C ARG A 91 -9.96 -11.75 6.13
N ILE A 92 -8.71 -11.63 5.71
CA ILE A 92 -8.05 -10.34 5.54
C ILE A 92 -8.26 -9.87 4.11
N ILE A 93 -8.66 -8.61 3.96
CA ILE A 93 -8.89 -7.95 2.68
C ILE A 93 -7.57 -7.33 2.22
N LEU A 94 -7.04 -7.81 1.11
CA LEU A 94 -5.83 -7.28 0.49
C LEU A 94 -6.19 -6.42 -0.71
N LEU A 95 -5.63 -5.20 -0.79
CA LEU A 95 -5.79 -4.28 -1.91
C LEU A 95 -4.45 -4.07 -2.61
N ASP A 96 -4.32 -4.56 -3.84
CA ASP A 96 -3.19 -4.26 -4.71
C ASP A 96 -3.55 -3.12 -5.65
N THR A 97 -2.72 -2.06 -5.68
CA THR A 97 -2.98 -0.88 -6.51
C THR A 97 -2.04 -0.80 -7.68
N GLN A 98 -2.50 -0.12 -8.72
CA GLN A 98 -1.63 0.38 -9.78
C GLN A 98 -0.44 1.17 -9.21
N PRO A 99 0.72 1.15 -9.89
CA PRO A 99 1.89 1.92 -9.47
C PRO A 99 1.63 3.42 -9.47
N VAL A 100 2.14 4.12 -8.46
CA VAL A 100 2.11 5.59 -8.43
C VAL A 100 3.17 6.16 -9.39
N PHE A 101 2.88 7.30 -10.00
CA PHE A 101 3.79 8.00 -10.94
C PHE A 101 4.29 7.13 -12.10
N SER A 102 3.49 6.16 -12.56
CA SER A 102 3.91 5.24 -13.60
C SER A 102 3.70 5.81 -15.01
N LEU A 103 4.80 5.91 -15.77
CA LEU A 103 4.74 6.31 -17.17
C LEU A 103 3.98 5.32 -18.05
N SER A 104 4.02 4.02 -17.74
CA SER A 104 3.24 3.04 -18.50
C SER A 104 1.73 3.17 -18.24
N VAL A 105 1.32 3.58 -17.04
CA VAL A 105 -0.09 3.94 -16.76
C VAL A 105 -0.49 5.18 -17.56
N LEU A 106 0.41 6.17 -17.63
CA LEU A 106 0.17 7.38 -18.41
C LEU A 106 0.05 7.10 -19.91
N GLU A 107 0.99 6.34 -20.47
CA GLU A 107 0.98 5.94 -21.89
C GLU A 107 -0.29 5.16 -22.23
N HIS A 108 -0.71 4.24 -21.37
CA HIS A 108 -1.96 3.51 -21.54
C HIS A 108 -3.18 4.46 -21.53
N ALA A 109 -3.21 5.41 -20.60
CA ALA A 109 -4.29 6.41 -20.52
C ALA A 109 -4.34 7.32 -21.76
N MET A 110 -3.19 7.74 -22.28
CA MET A 110 -3.09 8.53 -23.51
C MET A 110 -3.56 7.74 -24.73
N ARG A 111 -3.15 6.47 -24.86
CA ARG A 111 -3.55 5.61 -25.99
C ARG A 111 -5.04 5.31 -26.06
N ASN A 112 -5.75 5.42 -24.92
CA ASN A 112 -7.16 5.10 -24.81
C ASN A 112 -8.03 6.35 -24.55
N ASP A 113 -7.48 7.56 -24.70
CA ASP A 113 -8.18 8.84 -24.51
C ASP A 113 -8.89 8.97 -23.14
N TYR A 114 -8.23 8.51 -22.07
CA TYR A 114 -8.76 8.61 -20.70
C TYR A 114 -8.43 9.95 -20.01
N ILE A 115 -7.53 10.73 -20.59
CA ILE A 115 -7.06 12.00 -20.04
C ILE A 115 -7.96 13.12 -20.58
N PRO A 116 -8.61 13.91 -19.71
CA PRO A 116 -9.41 15.04 -20.17
C PRO A 116 -8.56 16.12 -20.85
N ASP A 117 -9.06 16.70 -21.94
CA ASP A 117 -8.34 17.70 -22.76
C ASP A 117 -7.83 18.94 -21.98
N HIS A 118 -8.46 19.26 -20.85
CA HIS A 118 -8.14 20.42 -20.03
C HIS A 118 -7.07 20.17 -18.97
N ILE A 119 -6.49 18.96 -18.91
CA ILE A 119 -5.49 18.56 -17.92
C ILE A 119 -4.26 18.01 -18.64
N SER A 120 -3.07 18.49 -18.27
CA SER A 120 -1.83 17.90 -18.81
C SER A 120 -1.68 16.43 -18.40
N PRO A 121 -1.11 15.56 -19.25
CA PRO A 121 -0.92 14.15 -18.93
C PRO A 121 -0.20 13.92 -17.58
N GLU A 122 0.82 14.71 -17.28
CA GLU A 122 1.61 14.63 -16.05
C GLU A 122 0.80 15.04 -14.82
N LEU A 123 -0.06 16.06 -14.95
CA LEU A 123 -0.93 16.50 -13.87
C LEU A 123 -2.02 15.45 -13.61
N TRP A 124 -2.59 14.89 -14.66
CA TRP A 124 -3.56 13.80 -14.55
C TRP A 124 -2.97 12.61 -13.81
N LEU A 125 -1.75 12.18 -14.16
CA LEU A 125 -1.06 11.07 -13.49
C LEU A 125 -0.84 11.34 -12.00
N GLU A 126 -0.45 12.56 -11.66
CA GLU A 126 -0.25 12.98 -10.27
C GLU A 126 -1.58 12.95 -9.49
N LEU A 127 -2.65 13.51 -10.05
CA LEU A 127 -3.98 13.51 -9.44
C LEU A 127 -4.53 12.09 -9.26
N GLN A 128 -4.37 11.21 -10.24
CA GLN A 128 -4.75 9.79 -10.14
C GLN A 128 -3.98 9.07 -9.03
N SER A 129 -2.66 9.32 -8.93
CA SER A 129 -1.83 8.75 -7.88
C SER A 129 -2.29 9.23 -6.50
N LEU A 130 -2.57 10.54 -6.35
CA LEU A 130 -3.07 11.13 -5.11
C LEU A 130 -4.41 10.53 -4.70
N GLN A 131 -5.38 10.47 -5.62
CA GLN A 131 -6.70 9.89 -5.34
C GLN A 131 -6.59 8.44 -4.87
N THR A 132 -5.72 7.65 -5.50
CA THR A 132 -5.48 6.24 -5.13
C THR A 132 -4.89 6.13 -3.72
N VAL A 133 -3.87 6.91 -3.38
CA VAL A 133 -3.24 6.83 -2.05
C VAL A 133 -4.13 7.41 -0.95
N ILE A 134 -4.82 8.52 -1.21
CA ILE A 134 -5.80 9.09 -0.28
C ILE A 134 -6.92 8.08 0.00
N PHE A 135 -7.35 7.32 -1.02
CA PHE A 135 -8.30 6.24 -0.86
C PHE A 135 -7.79 5.15 0.09
N LEU A 136 -6.57 4.63 -0.12
CA LEU A 136 -5.95 3.65 0.79
C LEU A 136 -5.82 4.20 2.22
N LEU A 137 -5.38 5.45 2.37
CA LEU A 137 -5.29 6.13 3.68
C LEU A 137 -6.65 6.29 4.37
N SER A 138 -7.75 6.18 3.64
CA SER A 138 -9.10 6.34 4.17
C SER A 138 -9.81 5.02 4.47
N VAL A 139 -9.48 3.93 3.76
CA VAL A 139 -10.22 2.66 3.85
C VAL A 139 -9.43 1.50 4.45
N CYS A 140 -8.12 1.63 4.62
CA CYS A 140 -7.28 0.55 5.12
C CYS A 140 -7.07 0.61 6.64
N ASN A 141 -6.76 -0.54 7.23
CA ASN A 141 -6.17 -0.61 8.57
C ASN A 141 -4.66 -0.41 8.50
N VAL A 142 -4.03 -0.99 7.47
CA VAL A 142 -2.59 -0.91 7.21
C VAL A 142 -2.34 -0.55 5.75
N VAL A 143 -1.38 0.33 5.49
CA VAL A 143 -0.89 0.64 4.14
C VAL A 143 0.60 0.34 4.04
N ILE A 144 0.95 -0.60 3.17
CA ILE A 144 2.34 -0.95 2.88
C ILE A 144 2.83 -0.05 1.74
N THR A 145 3.83 0.79 2.02
CA THR A 145 4.51 1.59 0.99
C THR A 145 5.81 0.90 0.59
N VAL A 146 5.89 0.43 -0.65
CA VAL A 146 7.03 -0.32 -1.17
C VAL A 146 7.92 0.58 -2.03
N THR A 147 9.22 0.59 -1.75
CA THR A 147 10.27 1.27 -2.53
C THR A 147 11.46 0.32 -2.68
N GLU A 148 12.43 0.65 -3.54
CA GLU A 148 13.68 -0.14 -3.63
C GLU A 148 14.79 0.41 -2.71
N SER A 149 14.69 1.69 -2.33
CA SER A 149 15.66 2.35 -1.47
C SER A 149 15.01 3.54 -0.74
N ILE A 150 15.83 4.41 -0.14
CA ILE A 150 15.36 5.68 0.46
C ILE A 150 14.80 6.54 -0.67
N ASP A 151 13.49 6.80 -0.64
CA ASP A 151 12.78 7.53 -1.67
C ASP A 151 12.08 8.76 -1.07
N TYR A 152 12.78 9.89 -1.10
CA TYR A 152 12.23 11.17 -0.63
C TYR A 152 11.04 11.64 -1.46
N THR A 153 10.98 11.28 -2.74
CA THR A 153 9.85 11.62 -3.61
C THR A 153 8.59 10.93 -3.12
N MET A 154 8.68 9.64 -2.82
CA MET A 154 7.55 8.89 -2.26
C MET A 154 7.16 9.39 -0.86
N TRP A 155 8.12 9.73 -0.01
CA TRP A 155 7.82 10.27 1.33
C TRP A 155 7.14 11.64 1.27
N ASN A 156 7.63 12.55 0.43
CA ASN A 156 6.98 13.84 0.18
C ASN A 156 5.60 13.67 -0.42
N PHE A 157 5.42 12.67 -1.28
CA PHE A 157 4.12 12.33 -1.84
C PHE A 157 3.14 11.81 -0.78
N LEU A 158 3.58 10.99 0.18
CA LEU A 158 2.73 10.59 1.31
C LEU A 158 2.31 11.80 2.15
N LYS A 159 3.21 12.73 2.44
CA LYS A 159 2.89 13.99 3.15
C LYS A 159 1.94 14.87 2.33
N LYS A 160 2.08 14.89 1.01
CA LYS A 160 1.12 15.58 0.13
C LYS A 160 -0.26 14.94 0.19
N ALA A 161 -0.33 13.61 0.19
CA ALA A 161 -1.59 12.87 0.34
C ALA A 161 -2.22 13.10 1.73
N GLU A 162 -1.42 13.18 2.80
CA GLU A 162 -1.85 13.58 4.14
C GLU A 162 -2.54 14.96 4.12
N MET A 163 -1.89 15.98 3.54
CA MET A 163 -2.45 17.32 3.46
C MET A 163 -3.77 17.39 2.66
N LEU A 164 -3.94 16.52 1.66
CA LEU A 164 -5.10 16.50 0.79
C LEU A 164 -6.22 15.57 1.28
N LYS A 165 -6.01 14.80 2.37
CA LYS A 165 -7.03 13.96 3.00
C LYS A 165 -8.01 14.79 3.84
N TYR A 166 -8.40 15.96 3.35
CA TYR A 166 -9.21 16.92 4.10
C TYR A 166 -10.72 16.68 3.90
N HIS A 167 -11.50 16.76 4.99
CA HIS A 167 -12.95 16.50 5.02
C HIS A 167 -13.41 15.14 4.46
N ILE A 168 -12.53 14.14 4.44
CA ILE A 168 -12.90 12.76 4.08
C ILE A 168 -13.40 12.06 5.35
N PRO A 169 -14.63 11.51 5.36
CA PRO A 169 -15.21 10.92 6.57
C PRO A 169 -14.42 9.70 7.04
N GLU A 170 -14.36 9.53 8.35
CA GLU A 170 -13.73 8.37 8.96
C GLU A 170 -14.54 7.10 8.76
N PHE A 171 -13.82 5.98 8.62
CA PHE A 171 -14.36 4.63 8.68
C PHE A 171 -13.57 3.83 9.72
N PRO A 172 -14.17 2.97 10.57
CA PRO A 172 -15.57 2.50 10.62
C PRO A 172 -16.58 3.44 11.32
N THR A 173 -16.16 4.65 11.68
CA THR A 173 -16.97 5.63 12.41
C THR A 173 -17.78 6.52 11.48
N ILE A 174 -18.69 5.98 10.66
CA ILE A 174 -19.72 6.83 10.02
C ILE A 174 -20.61 7.37 11.15
N PRO A 175 -20.53 8.66 11.51
CA PRO A 175 -21.54 9.27 12.36
C PRO A 175 -22.79 9.40 11.47
N SER A 176 -24.00 9.23 12.02
CA SER A 176 -25.10 10.01 11.43
C SER A 176 -24.61 11.46 11.41
N LEU A 177 -24.76 12.14 10.29
CA LEU A 177 -24.28 13.48 9.89
C LEU A 177 -24.46 14.66 10.89
N ALA A 178 -24.51 14.45 12.22
CA ALA A 178 -24.95 15.43 13.21
C ALA A 178 -24.05 15.56 14.46
N SER A 179 -22.98 14.79 14.63
CA SER A 179 -22.09 14.98 15.80
C SER A 179 -20.64 14.60 15.48
N VAL A 180 -19.95 15.49 14.78
CA VAL A 180 -18.51 15.43 14.57
C VAL A 180 -17.85 16.02 15.82
N ASP A 181 -17.04 15.23 16.51
CA ASP A 181 -15.98 15.78 17.34
C ASP A 181 -14.87 16.16 16.35
N PRO A 182 -14.58 17.45 16.07
CA PRO A 182 -13.80 17.89 14.90
C PRO A 182 -12.31 17.50 14.89
N GLY A 183 -11.85 16.68 15.83
CA GLY A 183 -10.46 16.75 16.28
C GLY A 183 -9.51 15.60 15.90
N ILE A 184 -9.96 14.41 15.49
CA ILE A 184 -9.05 13.25 15.35
C ILE A 184 -9.18 12.59 13.99
N GLU A 185 -8.47 13.14 13.01
CA GLU A 185 -8.40 12.55 11.69
C GLU A 185 -7.78 11.13 11.74
N TYR A 186 -8.49 10.16 11.18
CA TYR A 186 -8.01 8.78 11.12
C TYR A 186 -6.89 8.60 10.08
N TYR A 187 -5.83 7.89 10.50
CA TYR A 187 -4.78 7.37 9.63
C TYR A 187 -4.53 5.86 9.90
N PRO A 188 -4.29 5.05 8.85
CA PRO A 188 -3.87 3.67 8.96
C PRO A 188 -2.42 3.59 9.46
N ASP A 189 -2.05 2.42 9.95
CA ASP A 189 -0.65 2.12 10.23
C ASP A 189 0.09 1.97 8.90
N ILE A 190 1.16 2.74 8.71
CA ILE A 190 1.93 2.72 7.46
C ILE A 190 3.20 1.91 7.70
N VAL A 191 3.43 0.92 6.84
CA VAL A 191 4.62 0.07 6.85
C VAL A 191 5.48 0.42 5.65
N LEU A 192 6.71 0.86 5.89
CA LEU A 192 7.66 1.24 4.86
C LEU A 192 8.55 0.03 4.54
N VAL A 193 8.49 -0.43 3.30
CA VAL A 193 9.21 -1.63 2.84
C VAL A 193 10.23 -1.22 1.78
N CYS A 194 11.51 -1.38 2.10
CA CYS A 194 12.59 -1.32 1.11
C CYS A 194 12.78 -2.72 0.53
N ASN A 195 12.10 -3.01 -0.58
CA ASN A 195 12.22 -4.27 -1.29
C ASN A 195 13.50 -4.31 -2.13
N LYS A 196 13.90 -5.51 -2.60
CA LYS A 196 15.09 -5.71 -3.44
C LYS A 196 16.37 -5.17 -2.81
N THR A 197 16.46 -5.21 -1.48
CA THR A 197 17.63 -4.77 -0.73
C THR A 197 18.82 -5.67 -1.06
N SER A 198 19.96 -5.06 -1.41
CA SER A 198 21.20 -5.78 -1.67
C SER A 198 21.71 -6.47 -0.39
N PRO A 199 22.39 -7.64 -0.47
CA PRO A 199 22.98 -8.28 0.72
C PRO A 199 23.90 -7.33 1.50
N ALA A 200 24.61 -6.45 0.79
CA ALA A 200 25.53 -5.48 1.37
C ALA A 200 24.82 -4.37 2.18
N ASP A 201 23.53 -4.13 1.91
CA ASP A 201 22.74 -3.09 2.60
C ASP A 201 22.10 -3.60 3.90
N PHE A 202 22.17 -4.92 4.19
CA PHE A 202 21.71 -5.50 5.46
C PHE A 202 22.69 -5.20 6.61
N THR A 203 22.84 -3.92 6.94
CA THR A 203 23.68 -3.44 8.04
C THR A 203 22.87 -2.65 9.07
N SER A 204 23.25 -2.75 10.34
CA SER A 204 22.64 -1.96 11.42
C SER A 204 22.80 -0.46 11.18
N THR A 205 23.92 -0.04 10.59
CA THR A 205 24.19 1.35 10.18
C THR A 205 23.15 1.84 9.17
N LYS A 206 22.93 1.11 8.07
CA LYS A 206 21.94 1.47 7.05
C LYS A 206 20.54 1.60 7.64
N HIS A 207 20.12 0.61 8.43
CA HIS A 207 18.84 0.62 9.11
C HIS A 207 18.70 1.85 10.02
N THR A 208 19.72 2.14 10.84
CA THR A 208 19.72 3.30 11.74
C THR A 208 19.64 4.61 10.97
N SER A 209 20.37 4.74 9.86
CA SER A 209 20.30 5.92 8.98
C SER A 209 18.89 6.12 8.39
N ILE A 210 18.24 5.05 7.92
CA ILE A 210 16.86 5.12 7.44
C ILE A 210 15.93 5.58 8.57
N CYS A 211 16.08 5.01 9.77
CA CYS A 211 15.23 5.36 10.90
C CYS A 211 15.40 6.83 11.34
N ASP A 212 16.64 7.34 11.34
CA ASP A 212 16.92 8.74 11.67
C ASP A 212 16.33 9.71 10.64
N LEU A 213 16.45 9.38 9.34
CA LEU A 213 15.85 10.18 8.28
C LEU A 213 14.32 10.23 8.39
N LEU A 214 13.68 9.10 8.71
CA LEU A 214 12.23 9.03 8.89
C LEU A 214 11.75 9.81 10.10
N ASN A 215 12.48 9.74 11.22
CA ASN A 215 12.19 10.57 12.39
C ASN A 215 12.20 12.06 12.02
N ASN A 216 13.20 12.51 11.26
CA ASN A 216 13.29 13.91 10.84
C ASN A 216 12.19 14.29 9.83
N MET A 217 11.91 13.44 8.85
CA MET A 217 10.96 13.75 7.76
C MET A 217 9.50 13.78 8.23
N PHE A 218 9.15 12.98 9.23
CA PHE A 218 7.78 12.76 9.69
C PHE A 218 7.55 13.16 11.17
N GLN A 219 8.45 13.93 11.78
CA GLN A 219 8.29 14.40 13.16
C GLN A 219 6.95 15.12 13.42
N ASP A 220 6.50 15.91 12.43
CA ASP A 220 5.28 16.74 12.50
C ASP A 220 4.10 16.14 11.72
N SER A 221 4.23 14.88 11.26
CA SER A 221 3.19 14.20 10.48
C SER A 221 2.24 13.42 11.39
N ASN A 222 0.96 13.39 11.01
CA ASN A 222 -0.08 12.58 11.65
C ASN A 222 -0.09 11.13 11.13
N LEU A 223 0.69 10.83 10.09
CA LEU A 223 0.82 9.49 9.54
C LEU A 223 1.41 8.53 10.57
N LYS A 224 0.77 7.37 10.75
CA LYS A 224 1.19 6.36 11.73
C LYS A 224 2.30 5.47 11.20
N ILE A 225 3.46 6.07 10.97
CA ILE A 225 4.65 5.36 10.49
C ILE A 225 5.56 4.83 11.62
N PHE A 226 5.14 4.90 12.89
CA PHE A 226 5.97 4.53 14.05
C PHE A 226 5.28 3.55 15.00
N GLY A 227 6.07 2.67 15.64
CA GLY A 227 5.70 1.93 16.85
C GLY A 227 4.82 0.68 16.69
N THR A 228 4.33 0.35 15.49
CA THR A 228 3.35 -0.75 15.31
C THR A 228 4.01 -2.06 14.91
N VAL A 229 4.82 -2.04 13.85
CA VAL A 229 5.53 -3.21 13.31
C VAL A 229 6.97 -2.81 13.02
N SER A 230 7.93 -3.72 13.09
CA SER A 230 9.32 -3.43 12.73
C SER A 230 10.13 -4.71 12.57
N MET A 231 11.08 -4.72 11.64
CA MET A 231 12.02 -5.82 11.51
C MET A 231 12.87 -6.04 12.78
N THR A 232 13.08 -4.99 13.57
CA THR A 232 13.84 -5.05 14.84
C THR A 232 13.19 -5.94 15.89
N LYS A 233 11.86 -6.14 15.82
CA LYS A 233 11.12 -7.04 16.73
C LYS A 233 11.46 -8.51 16.48
N SER A 234 11.90 -8.86 15.28
CA SER A 234 12.31 -10.23 14.92
C SER A 234 13.82 -10.39 14.84
N LEU A 235 14.57 -9.30 14.60
CA LEU A 235 16.01 -9.33 14.40
C LEU A 235 16.72 -8.37 15.36
N ALA A 236 17.23 -8.91 16.47
CA ALA A 236 17.87 -8.14 17.54
C ALA A 236 19.12 -7.34 17.09
N MET A 237 19.78 -7.77 16.02
CA MET A 237 20.94 -7.06 15.43
C MET A 237 20.61 -5.65 14.92
N TYR A 238 19.33 -5.35 14.65
CA TYR A 238 18.88 -4.03 14.19
C TYR A 238 18.34 -3.15 15.32
N LYS A 239 18.73 -3.42 16.59
CA LYS A 239 18.26 -2.64 17.74
C LYS A 239 18.44 -1.14 17.48
N TYR A 240 17.37 -0.39 17.66
CA TYR A 240 17.34 1.05 17.54
C TYR A 240 17.27 1.69 18.94
N PRO A 241 17.82 2.90 19.16
CA PRO A 241 17.80 3.54 20.47
C PRO A 241 16.39 3.75 21.03
N ASP A 242 16.18 3.34 22.29
CA ASP A 242 14.87 3.41 22.97
C ASP A 242 14.37 4.85 23.20
N ASN A 243 15.25 5.84 23.08
CA ASN A 243 14.93 7.27 23.23
C ASN A 243 14.36 7.91 21.95
N LYS A 244 14.30 7.19 20.83
CA LYS A 244 13.74 7.67 19.56
C LYS A 244 12.52 6.84 19.15
N ARG A 245 11.63 7.44 18.35
CA ARG A 245 10.46 6.71 17.84
C ARG A 245 10.93 5.69 16.80
N LEU A 246 10.61 4.42 17.01
CA LEU A 246 10.98 3.35 16.08
C LEU A 246 10.04 3.37 14.86
N PRO A 247 10.54 3.61 13.64
CA PRO A 247 9.71 3.60 12.43
C PRO A 247 9.31 2.18 12.02
N ASN A 248 8.18 2.08 11.33
CA ASN A 248 7.62 0.83 10.83
C ASN A 248 8.34 0.39 9.54
N VAL A 249 9.59 -0.02 9.65
CA VAL A 249 10.46 -0.32 8.51
C VAL A 249 10.78 -1.81 8.41
N PHE A 250 10.74 -2.32 7.18
CA PHE A 250 11.27 -3.63 6.79
C PHE A 250 12.18 -3.51 5.56
N LEU A 251 13.33 -4.17 5.62
CA LEU A 251 14.20 -4.38 4.46
C LEU A 251 13.95 -5.79 3.95
N LEU A 252 13.57 -5.96 2.67
CA LEU A 252 13.35 -7.27 2.05
C LEU A 252 14.40 -7.51 0.96
N PRO A 253 15.03 -8.70 0.91
CA PRO A 253 15.97 -9.05 -0.14
C PRO A 253 15.25 -9.35 -1.46
N TYR A 254 16.01 -9.65 -2.53
CA TYR A 254 15.43 -10.23 -3.73
C TYR A 254 14.84 -11.62 -3.43
N GLU A 255 13.69 -11.94 -4.02
CA GLU A 255 13.03 -13.26 -3.84
C GLU A 255 13.95 -14.44 -4.18
N ASN A 256 14.70 -14.32 -5.28
CA ASN A 256 15.64 -15.33 -5.76
C ASN A 256 17.10 -15.05 -5.35
N GLN A 257 17.34 -14.32 -4.26
CA GLN A 257 18.70 -14.02 -3.82
C GLN A 257 19.45 -15.33 -3.49
N PRO A 258 20.61 -15.61 -4.13
CA PRO A 258 21.32 -16.84 -3.88
C PRO A 258 21.84 -16.86 -2.45
N LEU A 259 21.52 -17.93 -1.72
CA LEU A 259 21.92 -18.16 -0.32
C LEU A 259 23.44 -18.01 -0.11
N ARG A 260 24.24 -18.26 -1.15
CA ARG A 260 25.69 -18.05 -1.23
C ARG A 260 26.10 -17.81 -2.70
N PRO A 261 27.10 -16.96 -2.99
CA PRO A 261 27.68 -16.88 -4.34
C PRO A 261 28.18 -18.27 -4.77
N LYS A 262 27.82 -18.72 -5.97
CA LYS A 262 28.39 -19.95 -6.55
C LYS A 262 29.88 -19.69 -6.86
N GLY A 263 30.79 -20.29 -6.11
CA GLY A 263 32.17 -20.51 -6.57
C GLY A 263 33.32 -20.06 -5.68
N GLU A 264 33.10 -19.42 -4.53
CA GLU A 264 34.21 -19.02 -3.64
C GLU A 264 34.20 -19.84 -2.33
N TYR A 265 35.32 -20.53 -2.10
CA TYR A 265 35.60 -21.27 -0.88
C TYR A 265 35.72 -20.31 0.32
N ILE A 266 34.99 -20.64 1.40
CA ILE A 266 35.28 -20.28 2.80
C ILE A 266 35.47 -18.76 3.03
N GLY A 267 34.39 -17.99 2.88
CA GLY A 267 34.29 -16.62 3.37
C GLY A 267 32.86 -16.34 3.81
N PHE A 268 32.67 -15.88 5.05
CA PHE A 268 31.38 -15.45 5.59
C PHE A 268 30.97 -14.10 4.98
N THR A 269 30.60 -14.06 3.70
CA THR A 269 30.53 -12.76 2.99
C THR A 269 29.32 -11.90 3.39
N TYR A 270 28.26 -12.48 3.95
CA TYR A 270 27.07 -11.73 4.43
C TYR A 270 26.42 -12.36 5.67
N LEU A 271 27.13 -12.42 6.81
CA LEU A 271 26.61 -12.93 8.10
C LEU A 271 25.26 -12.32 8.57
N ASN A 272 24.92 -11.15 8.04
CA ASN A 272 23.80 -10.32 8.48
C ASN A 272 22.60 -10.34 7.52
N ALA A 273 22.73 -10.90 6.32
CA ALA A 273 21.62 -10.99 5.37
C ALA A 273 20.75 -12.19 5.75
N PRO A 274 19.45 -12.00 6.03
CA PRO A 274 18.55 -13.10 6.39
C PRO A 274 18.42 -14.10 5.23
N ASP A 275 18.31 -15.38 5.57
CA ASP A 275 18.44 -16.49 4.62
C ASP A 275 17.44 -16.43 3.46
N THR A 276 16.25 -15.81 3.59
CA THR A 276 15.32 -15.67 2.45
C THR A 276 14.37 -14.47 2.60
N PHE A 277 13.89 -13.97 1.45
CA PHE A 277 12.75 -13.04 1.36
C PHE A 277 11.55 -13.50 2.19
N ASN A 278 11.24 -14.81 2.14
CA ASN A 278 10.09 -15.40 2.83
C ASN A 278 10.14 -15.24 4.35
N VAL A 279 11.31 -15.39 4.99
CA VAL A 279 11.44 -15.26 6.45
C VAL A 279 11.06 -13.86 6.92
N LEU A 280 11.55 -12.83 6.23
CA LEU A 280 11.24 -11.44 6.57
C LEU A 280 9.81 -11.07 6.20
N ALA A 281 9.31 -11.53 5.04
CA ALA A 281 7.94 -11.31 4.63
C ALA A 281 6.95 -11.99 5.62
N GLU A 282 7.27 -13.19 6.10
CA GLU A 282 6.49 -13.90 7.12
C GLU A 282 6.54 -13.19 8.47
N SER A 283 7.72 -12.72 8.91
CA SER A 283 7.85 -11.87 10.10
C SER A 283 6.95 -10.63 10.00
N MET A 284 6.99 -9.94 8.86
CA MET A 284 6.15 -8.78 8.58
C MET A 284 4.66 -9.15 8.61
N ARG A 285 4.27 -10.23 7.92
CA ARG A 285 2.90 -10.76 7.91
C ARG A 285 2.37 -11.01 9.32
N ASN A 286 3.14 -11.74 10.12
CA ASN A 286 2.75 -12.11 11.47
C ASN A 286 2.55 -10.88 12.36
N GLN A 287 3.41 -9.87 12.22
CA GLN A 287 3.25 -8.61 12.94
C GLN A 287 2.02 -7.80 12.48
N ILE A 288 1.79 -7.71 11.15
CA ILE A 288 0.64 -6.99 10.60
C ILE A 288 -0.68 -7.66 11.00
N PHE A 289 -0.76 -9.00 10.92
CA PHE A 289 -2.00 -9.75 11.17
C PHE A 289 -2.37 -9.79 12.67
N GLN A 290 -1.42 -9.49 13.56
CA GLN A 290 -1.64 -9.34 14.99
C GLN A 290 -2.13 -7.94 15.40
N LEU A 291 -2.13 -6.97 14.48
CA LEU A 291 -2.63 -5.64 14.80
C LEU A 291 -4.14 -5.68 15.11
N PRO A 292 -4.61 -4.84 16.05
CA PRO A 292 -5.99 -4.87 16.49
C PRO A 292 -6.94 -4.53 15.34
N LYS A 293 -7.97 -5.37 15.17
CA LYS A 293 -9.10 -5.06 14.29
C LYS A 293 -9.85 -3.85 14.84
N LYS A 294 -10.12 -2.86 13.99
CA LYS A 294 -10.80 -1.63 14.42
C LYS A 294 -12.29 -1.89 14.56
N ALA A 295 -12.83 -1.61 15.74
CA ALA A 295 -14.27 -1.52 15.95
C ALA A 295 -14.74 -0.11 15.59
N GLY A 296 -15.93 0.01 14.98
CA GLY A 296 -16.62 1.29 14.82
C GLY A 296 -17.28 1.73 16.12
N LYS A 297 -17.77 2.97 16.15
CA LYS A 297 -18.55 3.54 17.27
C LYS A 297 -19.78 2.70 17.64
N LYS A 298 -20.35 1.95 16.67
CA LYS A 298 -21.50 1.04 16.84
C LYS A 298 -21.13 -0.44 17.00
N GLY A 299 -19.84 -0.75 17.20
CA GLY A 299 -19.33 -2.11 17.22
C GLY A 299 -18.54 -2.46 15.96
N GLN A 300 -18.23 -3.75 15.80
CA GLN A 300 -17.42 -4.24 14.69
C GLN A 300 -18.17 -4.13 13.35
N VAL A 301 -17.51 -3.58 12.34
CA VAL A 301 -18.10 -3.42 11.00
C VAL A 301 -17.76 -4.63 10.14
N SER A 302 -18.76 -5.13 9.41
CA SER A 302 -18.60 -6.25 8.48
C SER A 302 -17.84 -5.85 7.22
N GLU A 303 -17.37 -6.85 6.47
CA GLU A 303 -16.65 -6.60 5.24
C GLU A 303 -17.55 -5.96 4.15
N LYS A 304 -18.81 -6.39 4.04
CA LYS A 304 -19.75 -5.76 3.08
C LYS A 304 -20.09 -4.32 3.46
N GLU A 305 -20.25 -4.02 4.75
CA GLU A 305 -20.44 -2.65 5.22
C GLU A 305 -19.20 -1.78 4.98
N TRP A 306 -18.00 -2.34 5.19
CA TRP A 306 -16.74 -1.70 4.79
C TRP A 306 -16.75 -1.35 3.32
N PHE A 307 -17.04 -2.31 2.44
CA PHE A 307 -17.00 -2.05 1.00
C PHE A 307 -18.01 -0.98 0.57
N ARG A 308 -19.25 -1.03 1.05
CA ARG A 308 -20.26 0.01 0.77
C ARG A 308 -19.80 1.40 1.21
N SER A 309 -19.03 1.48 2.28
CA SER A 309 -18.49 2.74 2.81
C SER A 309 -17.29 3.22 1.99
N SER A 310 -16.40 2.29 1.61
CA SER A 310 -15.28 2.55 0.70
C SER A 310 -15.78 3.12 -0.63
N MET A 311 -16.89 2.63 -1.17
CA MET A 311 -17.49 3.21 -2.38
C MET A 311 -17.86 4.69 -2.21
N ARG A 312 -18.50 5.05 -1.10
CA ARG A 312 -18.84 6.45 -0.80
C ARG A 312 -17.59 7.32 -0.64
N ILE A 313 -16.57 6.79 0.03
CA ILE A 313 -15.28 7.48 0.19
C ILE A 313 -14.63 7.74 -1.17
N TRP A 314 -14.64 6.76 -2.07
CA TRP A 314 -14.12 6.93 -3.43
C TRP A 314 -14.86 8.03 -4.20
N ASP A 315 -16.19 8.07 -4.11
CA ASP A 315 -16.99 9.13 -4.73
C ASP A 315 -16.68 10.52 -4.15
N ILE A 316 -16.47 10.62 -2.83
CA ILE A 316 -16.08 11.86 -2.15
C ILE A 316 -14.70 12.32 -2.62
N ILE A 317 -13.72 11.41 -2.68
CA ILE A 317 -12.36 11.72 -3.15
C ILE A 317 -12.38 12.25 -4.59
N ARG A 318 -13.13 11.58 -5.49
CA ARG A 318 -13.25 12.01 -6.89
C ARG A 318 -13.89 13.37 -7.06
N LYS A 319 -14.74 13.78 -6.12
CA LYS A 319 -15.44 15.08 -6.11
C LYS A 319 -14.80 16.10 -5.17
N SER A 320 -13.62 15.80 -4.61
CA SER A 320 -12.96 16.67 -3.64
C SER A 320 -12.57 18.01 -4.27
N GLU A 321 -13.08 19.09 -3.69
CA GLU A 321 -12.74 20.46 -4.07
C GLU A 321 -11.26 20.75 -3.80
N PHE A 322 -10.69 20.24 -2.70
CA PHE A 322 -9.28 20.42 -2.33
C PHE A 322 -8.31 19.78 -3.33
N ILE A 323 -8.63 18.56 -3.79
CA ILE A 323 -7.83 17.90 -4.84
C ILE A 323 -7.93 18.68 -6.16
N THR A 324 -9.11 19.22 -6.46
CA THR A 324 -9.34 20.04 -7.66
C THR A 324 -8.58 21.37 -7.61
N GLU A 325 -8.61 22.05 -6.46
CA GLU A 325 -7.85 23.29 -6.22
C GLU A 325 -6.35 23.06 -6.30
N TYR A 326 -5.86 21.98 -5.68
CA TYR A 326 -4.47 21.54 -5.84
C TYR A 326 -4.10 21.38 -7.32
N GLY A 327 -4.94 20.69 -8.09
CA GLY A 327 -4.73 20.51 -9.53
C GLY A 327 -4.61 21.84 -10.28
N LYS A 328 -5.49 22.79 -10.00
CA LYS A 328 -5.45 24.14 -10.60
C LYS A 328 -4.18 24.91 -10.24
N LEU A 329 -3.74 24.85 -8.98
CA LEU A 329 -2.52 25.52 -8.53
C LEU A 329 -1.27 24.87 -9.14
N ALA A 330 -1.22 23.53 -9.18
CA ALA A 330 -0.14 22.78 -9.78
C ALA A 330 -0.02 23.05 -11.28
N ALA A 331 -1.14 23.18 -12.00
CA ALA A 331 -1.15 23.58 -13.41
C ALA A 331 -0.50 24.95 -13.61
N LYS A 332 -0.95 25.97 -12.87
CA LYS A 332 -0.42 27.34 -12.95
C LYS A 332 1.08 27.41 -12.68
N LEU A 333 1.57 26.68 -11.68
CA LEU A 333 2.98 26.66 -11.33
C LEU A 333 3.86 26.05 -12.43
N ARG A 334 3.31 25.18 -13.29
CA ARG A 334 4.05 24.56 -14.40
C ARG A 334 4.07 25.43 -15.66
N GLU A 335 3.19 26.43 -15.73
CA GLU A 335 3.13 27.41 -16.82
C GLU A 335 4.03 28.63 -16.59
N MET A 336 4.50 28.83 -15.34
CA MET A 336 5.42 29.90 -14.94
C MET A 336 6.88 29.55 -15.24
#